data_AF-A0A924MGJ2-F1
#
_entry.id   AF-A0A924MGJ2-F1
#
_cell.length_a   1.000
_cell.length_b   1.000
_cell.length_c   1.000
_cell.angle_alpha   90.00
_cell.angle_beta   90.00
_cell.angle_gamma   90.00
#
_symmetry.space_group_name_H-M   'P 1'
#
loop_
_entity.id
_entity.type
_entity.pdbx_description
1 polymer ?
#
loop_
_entity_poly.entity_id
_entity_poly.type
_entity_poly.pdbx_seq_one_letter_code
_entity_poly.pdbx_strand_id
1 'polypeptide(L)' 'PELIFEKYQDKVDLVIDGGYGDNVASTVIDCTSGEFEVIREGKGIIEDYI' A
#
# COMPACT_ATOMS: atom_id res chain seq x y z
N PRO A 1 -7.32 -13.21 -2.66
CA PRO A 1 -8.40 -13.18 -1.63
C PRO A 1 -8.29 -14.33 -0.62
N GLU A 2 -8.23 -15.57 -1.12
CA GLU A 2 -8.18 -16.79 -0.29
C GLU A 2 -7.02 -16.80 0.71
N LEU A 3 -5.80 -16.41 0.32
CA LEU A 3 -4.63 -16.36 1.21
C LEU A 3 -4.79 -15.35 2.37
N ILE A 4 -5.47 -14.22 2.14
CA ILE A 4 -5.73 -13.23 3.19
C ILE A 4 -6.74 -13.81 4.18
N PHE A 5 -7.80 -14.43 3.68
CA PHE A 5 -8.80 -15.09 4.52
C PHE A 5 -8.18 -16.20 5.35
N GLU A 6 -7.45 -17.14 4.72
CA GLU A 6 -6.77 -18.25 5.40
C GLU A 6 -5.87 -17.76 6.55
N LYS A 7 -5.12 -16.68 6.32
CA LYS A 7 -4.17 -16.14 7.30
C LYS A 7 -4.80 -15.34 8.44
N TYR A 8 -5.95 -14.69 8.21
CA TYR A 8 -6.47 -13.67 9.13
C TYR A 8 -7.91 -13.88 9.60
N GLN A 9 -8.64 -14.90 9.11
CA GLN A 9 -10.05 -15.15 9.47
C GLN A 9 -10.32 -15.17 10.99
N ASP A 10 -9.38 -15.66 11.80
CA ASP A 10 -9.54 -15.74 13.27
C ASP A 10 -9.13 -14.44 14.00
N LYS A 11 -8.70 -13.40 13.27
CA LYS A 11 -8.12 -12.17 13.83
C LYS A 11 -8.90 -10.91 13.48
N VAL A 12 -9.86 -10.99 12.57
CA VAL A 12 -10.64 -9.85 12.08
C VAL A 12 -12.11 -10.21 12.04
N ASP A 13 -12.98 -9.21 12.19
CA ASP A 13 -14.43 -9.44 12.18
C ASP A 13 -14.98 -9.75 10.77
N LEU A 14 -14.30 -9.26 9.73
CA LEU A 14 -14.73 -9.41 8.33
C LEU A 14 -13.55 -9.36 7.37
N VAL A 15 -13.64 -10.15 6.28
CA VAL A 15 -12.80 -10.05 5.09
C VAL A 15 -13.70 -9.78 3.88
N ILE A 16 -13.35 -8.80 3.06
CA ILE A 16 -14.07 -8.46 1.82
C ILE A 16 -13.26 -9.00 0.64
N ASP A 17 -13.89 -9.82 -0.21
CA ASP A 17 -13.30 -10.27 -1.46
C ASP A 17 -13.46 -9.21 -2.56
N GLY A 18 -12.36 -8.51 -2.88
CA GLY A 18 -12.27 -7.55 -3.97
C GLY A 18 -11.54 -8.08 -5.21
N GLY A 19 -11.31 -9.39 -5.32
CA GLY A 19 -10.49 -9.99 -6.36
C GLY A 19 -8.98 -9.81 -6.14
N TYR A 20 -8.19 -10.04 -7.18
CA TYR A 20 -6.74 -9.90 -7.13
C TYR A 20 -6.32 -8.43 -7.19
N GLY A 21 -5.70 -7.96 -6.11
CA GLY A 21 -5.00 -6.68 -6.09
C GLY A 21 -3.53 -6.81 -6.49
N ASP A 22 -2.87 -5.67 -6.59
CA ASP A 22 -1.41 -5.59 -6.73
C ASP A 22 -0.73 -5.72 -5.35
N ASN A 23 0.54 -6.13 -5.33
CA ASN A 23 1.34 -6.25 -4.11
C ASN A 23 2.48 -5.23 -4.02
N VAL A 24 2.63 -4.35 -5.02
CA VAL A 24 3.56 -3.22 -4.95
C VAL A 24 2.99 -2.15 -4.02
N ALA A 25 3.74 -1.83 -2.95
CA ALA A 25 3.34 -0.81 -1.98
C ALA A 25 3.27 0.59 -2.60
N SER A 26 2.56 1.52 -1.95
CA SER A 26 2.56 2.92 -2.35
C SER A 26 3.92 3.59 -2.10
N THR A 27 4.22 4.58 -2.93
CA THR A 27 5.25 5.58 -2.66
C THR A 27 4.82 6.44 -1.48
N VAL A 28 5.74 6.72 -0.57
CA VAL A 28 5.51 7.50 0.66
C VAL A 28 6.43 8.70 0.65
N ILE A 29 5.84 9.89 0.72
CA ILE A 29 6.54 11.17 0.76
C ILE A 29 6.19 11.83 2.09
N ASP A 30 7.21 12.22 2.84
CA ASP A 30 7.07 13.08 4.01
C ASP A 30 7.02 14.54 3.54
N CYS A 31 5.98 15.24 3.96
CA CYS A 31 5.72 16.64 3.64
C CYS A 31 5.67 17.52 4.92
N THR A 32 6.15 17.01 6.05
CA THR A 32 5.97 17.64 7.38
C THR A 32 7.00 18.72 7.69
N SER A 33 8.18 18.68 7.06
CA SER A 33 9.31 19.58 7.31
C SER A 33 9.37 20.78 6.35
N GLY A 34 8.41 20.91 5.43
CA GLY A 34 8.38 21.94 4.39
C GLY A 34 9.20 21.60 3.15
N GLU A 35 10.04 20.57 3.21
CA GLU A 35 10.66 19.92 2.06
C GLU A 35 9.99 18.55 1.83
N PHE A 36 10.02 18.07 0.60
CA PHE A 36 9.53 16.73 0.27
C PHE A 36 10.65 15.71 0.43
N GLU A 37 10.47 14.73 1.33
CA GLU A 37 11.41 13.64 1.54
C GLU A 37 10.79 12.30 1.13
N VAL A 38 11.47 11.53 0.28
CA VAL A 38 11.02 10.20 -0.12
C VAL A 38 11.38 9.19 0.96
N ILE A 39 10.39 8.73 1.71
CA ILE A 39 10.57 7.71 2.75
C ILE A 39 10.58 6.30 2.15
N ARG A 40 9.80 6.09 1.07
CA ARG A 40 9.75 4.81 0.35
C ARG A 40 9.29 5.01 -1.08
N GLU A 41 10.04 4.46 -2.03
CA GLU A 41 9.59 4.29 -3.41
C GLU A 41 8.66 3.08 -3.55
N GLY A 42 7.61 3.23 -4.35
CA GLY A 42 6.61 2.20 -4.57
C GLY A 42 5.98 2.35 -5.95
N LYS A 43 4.68 2.06 -6.05
CA LYS A 43 3.97 2.05 -7.34
C LYS A 43 3.85 3.44 -8.00
N GLY A 44 3.96 4.52 -7.24
CA GLY A 44 3.95 5.88 -7.78
C GLY A 44 5.36 6.27 -8.24
N ILE A 45 5.56 6.39 -9.54
CA ILE A 45 6.83 6.81 -10.14
C ILE A 45 6.93 8.33 -9.97
N ILE A 46 7.92 8.82 -9.22
CA ILE A 46 8.02 10.24 -8.91
C ILE A 46 8.42 11.03 -10.15
N GLU A 47 9.28 10.44 -10.99
CA GLU A 47 9.77 11.00 -12.24
C GLU A 47 8.65 11.42 -13.21
N ASP A 48 7.48 10.78 -13.13
CA ASP A 48 6.33 11.12 -13.96
C ASP A 48 5.67 12.47 -13.57
N TYR A 49 6.06 13.04 -12.42
CA TYR A 49 5.45 14.24 -11.82
C TYR A 49 6.42 15.41 -11.62
N ILE A 50 7.70 15.29 -12.04
CA ILE A 50 8.73 16.33 -11.92
C ILE A 50 8.93 17.07 -13.24
#